data_AF-A0A7Z9ZZF9-F1
#
_entry.id   AF-A0A7Z9ZZF9-F1
#
_cell.length_a   1.000
_cell.length_b   1.000
_cell.length_c   1.000
_cell.angle_alpha   90.00
_cell.angle_beta   90.00
_cell.angle_gamma   90.00
#
_symmetry.space_group_name_H-M   'P 1'
#
loop_
_entity.id
_entity.type
_entity.pdbx_description
1 polymer ?
#
loop_
_entity_poly.entity_id
_entity_poly.type
_entity_poly.pdbx_seq_one_letter_code
_entity_poly.pdbx_strand_id
1 'polypeptide(L)'
;MGGGEASIFPQPQVVLVQVVLFAFFFAIAYRLLIKPAVEVIDRRRVAIEERMRRAKEERERWEQKRREYERRLKEAEEEAIRLRQEAIRRAEEKAASIIAEAEERARKEVERAREVIEHEKERALQEIREEAARLAQEMARRALSELVDEEAQSRMLRRFAERLKGLRAG
;
A
#
# COMPACT_ATOMS: atom_id res chain seq x y z
N MET A 1 -41.30 -44.12 -113.36
CA MET A 1 -42.19 -44.55 -112.27
C MET A 1 -41.39 -45.46 -111.36
N GLY A 2 -41.43 -45.22 -110.05
CA GLY A 2 -40.85 -46.07 -108.99
C GLY A 2 -39.33 -45.99 -108.94
N GLY A 3 -38.69 -45.53 -107.87
CA GLY A 3 -39.00 -45.68 -106.45
C GLY A 3 -37.64 -46.08 -105.86
N GLY A 4 -36.99 -45.26 -105.05
CA GLY A 4 -37.59 -44.74 -103.83
C GLY A 4 -37.44 -45.76 -102.69
N GLU A 5 -36.27 -46.37 -102.55
CA GLU A 5 -35.77 -46.84 -101.25
C GLU A 5 -34.32 -46.35 -101.13
N ALA A 6 -34.16 -45.03 -101.07
CA ALA A 6 -32.99 -44.48 -100.40
C ALA A 6 -33.00 -45.12 -99.01
N SER A 7 -32.06 -46.02 -98.74
CA SER A 7 -31.95 -46.67 -97.44
C SER A 7 -31.92 -45.58 -96.38
N ILE A 8 -33.07 -45.39 -95.71
CA ILE A 8 -33.28 -44.40 -94.64
C ILE A 8 -32.38 -44.74 -93.43
N PHE A 9 -31.72 -45.90 -93.46
CA PHE A 9 -30.72 -46.29 -92.48
C PHE A 9 -29.34 -45.76 -92.88
N PRO A 10 -28.74 -44.87 -92.07
CA PRO A 10 -27.37 -44.46 -92.28
C PRO A 10 -26.45 -45.68 -92.27
N GLN A 11 -25.42 -45.69 -93.12
CA GLN A 11 -24.48 -46.80 -93.18
C GLN A 11 -23.84 -47.01 -91.79
N PRO A 12 -23.80 -48.24 -91.25
CA PRO A 12 -23.42 -48.51 -89.86
C PRO A 12 -22.01 -48.01 -89.53
N GLN A 13 -21.11 -47.98 -90.51
CA GLN A 13 -19.77 -47.41 -90.40
C GLN A 13 -19.75 -45.89 -90.15
N VAL A 14 -20.65 -45.13 -90.78
CA VAL A 14 -20.74 -43.66 -90.58
C VAL A 14 -21.30 -43.35 -89.20
N VAL A 15 -22.32 -44.11 -88.78
CA VAL A 15 -22.89 -44.00 -87.42
C VAL A 15 -21.82 -44.31 -86.37
N LEU A 16 -21.02 -45.36 -86.57
CA LEU A 16 -19.94 -45.73 -85.66
C LEU A 16 -18.90 -44.61 -85.51
N VAL A 17 -18.43 -44.04 -86.62
CA VAL A 17 -17.47 -42.92 -86.60
C VAL A 17 -18.08 -41.69 -85.92
N GLN A 18 -19.35 -41.37 -86.19
CA GLN A 18 -20.05 -40.26 -85.56
C GLN A 18 -20.21 -40.45 -84.05
N VAL A 19 -20.53 -41.67 -83.60
CA VAL A 19 -20.62 -42.01 -82.17
C VAL A 19 -19.25 -41.89 -81.49
N VAL A 20 -18.18 -42.36 -82.14
CA VAL A 20 -16.81 -42.23 -81.60
C VAL A 20 -16.38 -40.77 -81.50
N LEU A 21 -16.62 -39.97 -82.53
CA LEU A 21 -16.31 -38.52 -82.52
C LEU A 21 -17.14 -37.77 -81.47
N PHE A 22 -18.43 -38.10 -81.35
CA PHE A 22 -19.29 -37.55 -80.31
C PHE A 22 -18.81 -37.92 -78.92
N ALA A 23 -18.46 -39.18 -78.68
CA ALA A 23 -17.92 -39.64 -77.40
C ALA A 23 -16.58 -38.96 -77.07
N PHE A 24 -15.71 -38.78 -78.06
CA PHE A 24 -14.43 -38.06 -77.89
C PHE A 24 -14.66 -36.58 -77.53
N PHE A 25 -15.52 -35.89 -78.29
CA PHE A 25 -15.85 -34.49 -77.99
C PHE A 25 -16.55 -34.35 -76.63
N PHE A 26 -17.47 -35.26 -76.29
CA PHE A 26 -18.13 -35.30 -75.00
C PHE A 26 -17.14 -35.54 -73.86
N ALA A 27 -16.17 -36.42 -74.02
CA ALA A 27 -15.13 -36.66 -73.01
C ALA A 27 -14.29 -35.39 -72.75
N ILE A 28 -13.93 -34.65 -73.81
CA ILE A 28 -13.23 -33.37 -73.71
C ILE A 28 -14.11 -32.33 -73.02
N ALA A 29 -15.35 -32.16 -73.47
CA ALA A 29 -16.29 -31.20 -72.90
C ALA A 29 -16.59 -31.50 -71.42
N TYR A 30 -16.79 -32.77 -71.06
CA TYR A 30 -16.99 -33.21 -69.68
C TYR A 30 -15.78 -32.86 -68.80
N ARG A 31 -14.56 -33.11 -69.30
CA ARG A 31 -13.34 -32.81 -68.56
C ARG A 31 -13.05 -31.31 -68.45
N LEU A 32 -13.41 -30.51 -69.46
CA LEU A 32 -13.14 -29.07 -69.49
C LEU A 32 -14.23 -28.21 -68.87
N LEU A 33 -15.51 -28.62 -68.87
CA LEU A 33 -16.61 -27.81 -68.35
C LEU A 33 -17.11 -28.33 -67.00
N ILE A 34 -17.37 -29.63 -66.86
CA ILE A 34 -18.03 -30.17 -65.65
C ILE A 34 -17.06 -30.24 -64.48
N LYS A 35 -15.84 -30.75 -64.69
CA LYS A 35 -14.84 -30.84 -63.60
C LYS A 35 -14.54 -29.48 -62.94
N PRO A 36 -14.18 -28.41 -63.68
CA PRO A 36 -13.90 -27.12 -63.03
C PRO A 36 -15.15 -26.47 -62.43
N ALA A 37 -16.34 -26.70 -62.99
CA ALA A 37 -17.58 -26.18 -62.40
C ALA A 37 -17.86 -26.78 -61.02
N VAL A 38 -17.70 -28.11 -60.87
CA VAL A 38 -17.84 -28.79 -59.57
C VAL A 38 -16.75 -28.32 -58.60
N GLU A 39 -15.51 -28.21 -59.06
CA GLU A 39 -14.39 -27.76 -58.23
C GLU A 39 -14.61 -26.34 -57.66
N VAL A 40 -15.17 -25.41 -58.44
CA VAL A 40 -15.51 -24.05 -57.96
C VAL A 40 -16.61 -24.09 -56.90
N ILE A 41 -17.62 -24.94 -57.07
CA ILE A 41 -18.71 -25.10 -56.10
C ILE A 41 -18.16 -25.68 -54.79
N ASP A 42 -17.32 -26.71 -54.86
CA ASP A 42 -16.71 -27.32 -53.68
C ASP A 42 -15.76 -26.37 -52.96
N ARG A 43 -14.91 -25.63 -53.70
CA ARG A 43 -14.06 -24.58 -53.12
C ARG A 43 -14.89 -23.52 -52.39
N ARG A 44 -16.04 -23.11 -52.96
CA ARG A 44 -16.95 -22.17 -52.30
C ARG A 44 -17.57 -22.76 -51.04
N ARG A 45 -18.03 -24.01 -51.07
CA ARG A 45 -18.57 -24.71 -49.89
C ARG A 45 -17.54 -24.76 -48.76
N VAL A 46 -16.33 -25.24 -49.06
CA VAL A 46 -15.23 -25.32 -48.09
C VAL A 46 -14.87 -23.94 -47.53
N ALA A 47 -14.79 -22.91 -48.38
CA ALA A 47 -14.49 -21.55 -47.91
C ALA A 47 -15.59 -20.99 -46.99
N ILE A 48 -16.87 -21.29 -47.26
CA ILE A 48 -17.98 -20.86 -46.41
C ILE A 48 -17.95 -21.60 -45.07
N GLU A 49 -17.75 -22.93 -45.10
CA GLU A 49 -17.64 -23.73 -43.88
C GLU A 49 -16.47 -23.26 -43.02
N GLU A 50 -15.32 -22.98 -43.62
CA GLU A 50 -14.16 -22.47 -42.92
C GLU A 50 -14.42 -21.09 -42.31
N ARG A 51 -15.04 -20.16 -43.07
CA ARG A 51 -15.43 -18.85 -42.55
C ARG A 51 -16.41 -18.96 -41.38
N MET A 52 -17.40 -19.85 -41.48
CA MET A 52 -18.36 -20.10 -40.41
C MET A 52 -17.69 -20.69 -39.17
N ARG A 53 -16.77 -21.64 -39.35
CA ARG A 53 -15.99 -22.22 -38.25
C ARG A 53 -15.14 -21.15 -37.56
N ARG A 54 -14.37 -20.36 -38.33
CA ARG A 54 -13.55 -19.27 -37.79
C ARG A 54 -14.39 -18.24 -37.04
N ALA A 55 -15.55 -17.84 -37.59
CA ALA A 55 -16.45 -16.91 -36.93
C ALA A 55 -17.02 -17.45 -35.61
N LYS A 56 -17.31 -18.76 -35.53
CA LYS A 56 -17.72 -19.41 -34.27
C LYS A 56 -16.58 -19.43 -33.26
N GLU A 57 -15.39 -19.85 -33.66
CA GLU A 57 -14.21 -19.88 -32.79
C GLU A 57 -13.86 -18.47 -32.27
N GLU A 58 -13.93 -17.44 -33.11
CA GLU A 58 -13.69 -16.06 -32.69
C GLU A 58 -14.75 -15.56 -31.71
N ARG A 59 -16.03 -15.89 -31.92
CA ARG A 59 -17.11 -15.56 -30.97
C ARG A 59 -16.88 -16.25 -29.63
N GLU A 60 -16.58 -17.54 -29.63
CA GLU A 60 -16.30 -18.29 -28.40
C GLU A 60 -15.09 -17.72 -27.65
N ARG A 61 -14.00 -17.41 -28.37
CA ARG A 61 -12.81 -16.77 -27.78
C ARG A 61 -13.13 -15.39 -27.23
N TRP A 62 -13.93 -14.59 -27.94
CA TRP A 62 -14.35 -13.27 -27.49
C TRP A 62 -15.19 -13.36 -26.21
N GLU A 63 -16.16 -14.27 -26.17
CA GLU A 63 -16.96 -14.50 -24.97
C GLU A 63 -16.14 -15.01 -23.79
N GLN A 64 -15.19 -15.93 -24.02
CA GLN A 64 -14.27 -16.40 -22.98
C GLN A 64 -13.43 -15.24 -22.43
N LYS A 65 -12.80 -14.45 -23.30
CA LYS A 65 -12.02 -13.27 -22.89
C LYS A 65 -12.87 -12.23 -22.16
N ARG A 66 -14.11 -12.01 -22.60
CA ARG A 66 -15.04 -11.11 -21.94
C ARG A 66 -15.39 -11.60 -20.54
N ARG A 67 -15.70 -12.89 -20.38
CA ARG A 67 -15.96 -13.50 -19.06
C ARG A 67 -14.75 -13.41 -18.14
N GLU A 68 -13.55 -13.66 -18.67
CA GLU A 68 -12.30 -13.51 -17.91
C GLU A 68 -12.08 -12.05 -17.48
N TYR A 69 -12.29 -11.10 -18.38
CA TYR A 69 -12.16 -9.68 -18.09
C TYR A 69 -13.16 -9.22 -17.02
N GLU A 70 -14.43 -9.61 -17.15
CA GLU A 70 -15.48 -9.31 -16.16
C GLU A 70 -15.14 -9.94 -14.79
N ARG A 71 -14.58 -11.16 -14.77
CA ARG A 71 -14.11 -11.80 -13.53
C ARG A 71 -12.96 -11.02 -12.91
N ARG A 72 -11.94 -10.66 -13.69
CA ARG A 72 -10.77 -9.89 -13.22
C ARG A 72 -11.17 -8.51 -12.71
N LEU A 73 -12.16 -7.88 -13.33
CA LEU A 73 -12.68 -6.59 -12.87
C LEU A 73 -13.34 -6.72 -11.48
N LYS A 74 -14.18 -7.75 -11.28
CA LYS A 74 -14.78 -8.03 -9.97
C LYS A 74 -13.73 -8.36 -8.90
N GLU A 75 -12.76 -9.20 -9.23
CA GLU A 75 -11.65 -9.55 -8.33
C GLU A 75 -10.87 -8.28 -7.93
N ALA A 76 -10.56 -7.39 -8.88
CA ALA A 76 -9.88 -6.14 -8.60
C ALA A 76 -10.71 -5.17 -7.75
N GLU A 77 -12.03 -5.10 -7.96
CA GLU A 77 -12.94 -4.31 -7.12
C GLU A 77 -12.99 -4.84 -5.68
N GLU A 78 -13.11 -6.16 -5.51
CA GLU A 78 -13.09 -6.80 -4.20
C GLU A 78 -11.76 -6.59 -3.48
N GLU A 79 -10.64 -6.75 -4.18
CA GLU A 79 -9.30 -6.51 -3.64
C GLU A 79 -9.11 -5.05 -3.24
N ALA A 80 -9.56 -4.09 -4.06
CA ALA A 80 -9.51 -2.67 -3.74
C ALA A 80 -10.33 -2.32 -2.48
N ILE A 81 -11.51 -2.93 -2.32
CA ILE A 81 -12.33 -2.76 -1.11
C ILE A 81 -11.61 -3.33 0.12
N ARG A 82 -11.05 -4.54 0.01
CA ARG A 82 -10.29 -5.17 1.10
C ARG A 82 -9.09 -4.34 1.50
N LEU A 83 -8.29 -3.89 0.54
CA LEU A 83 -7.12 -3.05 0.78
C LEU A 83 -7.49 -1.73 1.45
N ARG A 84 -8.59 -1.09 1.01
CA ARG A 84 -9.10 0.13 1.65
C ARG A 84 -9.51 -0.11 3.10
N GLN A 85 -10.24 -1.19 3.37
CA GLN A 85 -10.66 -1.54 4.73
C GLN A 85 -9.46 -1.83 5.64
N GLU A 86 -8.46 -2.56 5.13
CA GLU A 86 -7.23 -2.84 5.86
C GLU A 86 -6.43 -1.57 6.14
N ALA A 87 -6.32 -0.66 5.16
CA ALA A 87 -5.66 0.62 5.34
C ALA A 87 -6.35 1.48 6.41
N ILE A 88 -7.69 1.51 6.44
CA ILE A 88 -8.47 2.21 7.46
C ILE A 88 -8.19 1.61 8.84
N ARG A 89 -8.28 0.28 8.99
CA ARG A 89 -8.01 -0.39 10.28
C ARG A 89 -6.60 -0.11 10.79
N ARG A 90 -5.59 -0.23 9.93
CA ARG A 90 -4.19 0.07 10.29
C ARG A 90 -4.01 1.54 10.67
N ALA A 91 -4.71 2.47 10.00
CA ALA A 91 -4.67 3.87 10.34
C ALA A 91 -5.32 4.15 11.71
N GLU A 92 -6.46 3.54 12.00
CA GLU A 92 -7.14 3.63 13.30
C GLU A 92 -6.27 3.06 14.43
N GLU A 93 -5.70 1.86 14.25
CA GLU A 93 -4.77 1.25 15.20
C GLU A 93 -3.54 2.14 15.44
N LYS A 94 -2.97 2.70 14.37
CA LYS A 94 -1.81 3.58 14.49
C LYS A 94 -2.15 4.89 15.19
N ALA A 95 -3.32 5.46 14.89
CA ALA A 95 -3.81 6.67 15.56
C ALA A 95 -4.02 6.40 17.06
N ALA A 96 -4.66 5.29 17.43
CA ALA A 96 -4.86 4.90 18.82
C ALA A 96 -3.52 4.69 19.55
N SER A 97 -2.55 4.03 18.92
CA SER A 97 -1.19 3.86 19.46
C SER A 97 -0.48 5.20 19.66
N ILE A 98 -0.57 6.13 18.70
CA ILE A 98 0.04 7.46 18.82
C ILE A 98 -0.58 8.24 19.98
N ILE A 99 -1.91 8.20 20.12
CA ILE A 99 -2.61 8.88 21.21
C ILE A 99 -2.20 8.28 22.57
N ALA A 100 -2.18 6.95 22.69
CA ALA A 100 -1.77 6.27 23.91
C ALA A 100 -0.32 6.62 24.31
N GLU A 101 0.61 6.58 23.35
CA GLU A 101 2.00 7.00 23.59
C GLU A 101 2.10 8.48 23.99
N ALA A 102 1.32 9.35 23.35
CA ALA A 102 1.31 10.78 23.68
C ALA A 102 0.80 11.04 25.10
N GLU A 103 -0.28 10.35 25.51
CA GLU A 103 -0.80 10.43 26.87
C GLU A 103 0.19 9.89 27.90
N GLU A 104 0.87 8.79 27.60
CA GLU A 104 1.90 8.22 28.49
C GLU A 104 3.07 9.20 28.66
N ARG A 105 3.56 9.78 27.56
CA ARG A 105 4.63 10.80 27.59
C ARG A 105 4.19 12.03 28.37
N ALA A 106 2.97 12.51 28.17
CA ALA A 106 2.42 13.64 28.90
C ALA A 106 2.33 13.36 30.41
N ARG A 107 1.87 12.15 30.79
CA ARG A 107 1.84 11.71 32.21
C ARG A 107 3.24 11.71 32.83
N LYS A 108 4.22 11.11 32.15
CA LYS A 108 5.62 11.08 32.58
C LYS A 108 6.24 12.47 32.68
N GLU A 109 5.89 13.38 31.77
CA GLU A 109 6.37 14.76 31.82
C GLU A 109 5.82 15.51 33.03
N VAL A 110 4.53 15.36 33.33
CA VAL A 110 3.90 15.96 34.52
C VAL A 110 4.50 15.40 35.80
N GLU A 111 4.76 14.10 35.87
CA GLU A 111 5.41 13.46 37.01
C GLU A 111 6.82 14.03 37.24
N ARG A 112 7.65 14.07 36.19
CA ARG A 112 8.98 14.69 36.26
C ARG A 112 8.92 16.15 36.67
N ALA A 113 7.98 16.92 36.13
CA ALA A 113 7.81 18.32 36.50
C ALA A 113 7.46 18.48 37.99
N ARG A 114 6.64 17.59 38.55
CA ARG A 114 6.33 17.58 39.99
C ARG A 114 7.55 17.24 40.84
N GLU A 115 8.34 16.24 40.45
CA GLU A 115 9.60 15.91 41.14
C GLU A 115 10.57 17.08 41.15
N VAL A 116 10.74 17.76 40.01
CA VAL A 116 11.57 18.95 39.89
C VAL A 116 11.05 20.08 40.78
N ILE A 117 9.73 20.31 40.82
CA ILE A 117 9.12 21.35 41.67
C ILE A 117 9.36 21.06 43.15
N GLU A 118 9.18 19.82 43.61
CA GLU A 118 9.43 19.48 45.03
C GLU A 118 10.91 19.65 45.38
N HIS A 119 11.82 19.23 44.51
CA HIS A 119 13.26 19.44 44.72
C HIS A 119 13.65 20.92 44.77
N GLU A 120 13.12 21.74 43.86
CA GLU A 120 13.38 23.19 43.85
C GLU A 120 12.77 23.89 45.08
N LYS A 121 11.62 23.41 45.57
CA LYS A 121 11.02 23.91 46.82
C LYS A 121 11.86 23.57 48.04
N GLU A 122 12.39 22.36 48.12
CA GLU A 122 13.33 21.96 49.18
C GLU A 122 14.60 22.82 49.16
N ARG A 123 15.17 23.05 47.97
CA ARG A 123 16.32 23.95 47.79
C ARG A 123 16.01 25.38 48.21
N ALA A 124 14.87 25.95 47.78
CA ALA A 124 14.46 27.29 48.17
C ALA A 124 14.26 27.41 49.69
N LEU A 125 13.67 26.41 50.35
CA LEU A 125 13.55 26.37 51.80
C LEU A 125 14.91 26.34 52.51
N GLN A 126 15.87 25.59 51.96
CA GLN A 126 17.22 25.54 52.49
C GLN A 126 17.94 26.88 52.34
N GLU A 127 17.85 27.51 51.16
CA GLU A 127 18.41 28.85 50.91
C GLU A 127 17.81 29.89 51.87
N ILE A 128 16.49 29.89 52.08
CA ILE A 128 15.83 30.79 53.04
C ILE A 128 16.34 30.59 54.46
N ARG A 129 16.56 29.33 54.89
CA ARG A 129 17.11 29.03 56.22
C ARG A 129 18.54 29.54 56.38
N GLU A 130 19.37 29.39 55.36
CA GLU A 130 20.74 29.90 55.35
C GLU A 130 20.79 31.44 55.35
N GLU A 131 19.90 32.09 54.59
CA GLU A 131 19.74 33.54 54.58
C GLU A 131 19.29 34.07 55.95
N ALA A 132 18.29 33.43 56.56
CA ALA A 132 17.79 33.77 57.89
C ALA A 132 18.86 33.58 58.98
N ALA A 133 19.65 32.50 58.91
CA ALA A 133 20.76 32.26 59.82
C ALA A 133 21.85 33.36 59.68
N ARG A 134 22.17 33.77 58.44
CA ARG A 134 23.09 34.89 58.18
C ARG A 134 22.57 36.20 58.76
N LEU A 135 21.30 36.53 58.53
CA LEU A 135 20.68 37.75 59.05
C LEU A 135 20.66 37.77 60.58
N ALA A 136 20.31 36.64 61.21
CA ALA A 136 20.33 36.49 62.67
C ALA A 136 21.74 36.67 63.25
N GLN A 137 22.77 36.11 62.58
CA GLN A 137 24.16 36.32 62.98
C GLN A 137 24.58 37.80 62.83
N GLU A 138 24.16 38.49 61.78
CA GLU A 138 24.47 39.91 61.60
C GLU A 138 23.79 40.78 62.67
N MET A 139 22.51 40.50 62.98
CA MET A 139 21.80 41.16 64.07
C MET A 139 22.47 40.91 65.43
N ALA A 140 22.87 39.66 65.71
CA ALA A 140 23.58 39.33 66.93
C ALA A 140 24.92 40.06 67.03
N ARG A 141 25.68 40.17 65.93
CA ARG A 141 26.92 40.96 65.87
C ARG A 141 26.67 42.44 66.15
N ARG A 142 25.64 43.05 65.55
CA ARG A 142 25.28 44.46 65.78
C ARG A 142 24.84 44.72 67.22
N ALA A 143 23.94 43.91 67.76
CA ALA A 143 23.49 44.03 69.15
C ALA A 143 24.65 43.85 70.14
N LEU A 144 25.56 42.90 69.88
CA LEU A 144 26.74 42.71 70.71
C LEU A 144 27.71 43.90 70.59
N SER A 145 27.88 44.50 69.41
CA SER A 145 28.70 45.70 69.26
C SER A 145 28.12 46.94 69.96
N GLU A 146 26.79 47.06 70.05
CA GLU A 146 26.13 48.15 70.80
C GLU A 146 26.20 47.94 72.33
N LEU A 147 26.16 46.69 72.80
CA LEU A 147 26.26 46.35 74.23
C LEU A 147 27.69 46.38 74.75
N VAL A 148 28.69 46.27 73.87
CA VAL A 148 30.10 46.32 74.23
C VAL A 148 30.57 47.78 74.23
N ASP A 149 30.22 48.47 75.31
CA ASP A 149 30.86 49.72 75.72
C ASP A 149 32.25 49.42 76.36
N GLU A 150 33.15 50.40 76.41
CA GLU A 150 34.51 50.29 76.99
C GLU A 150 34.51 49.66 78.39
N GLU A 151 33.45 49.88 79.17
CA GLU A 151 33.25 49.26 80.49
C GLU A 151 32.94 47.76 80.43
N ALA A 152 32.17 47.30 79.44
CA ALA A 152 31.85 45.88 79.27
C ALA A 152 33.09 45.09 78.84
N GLN A 153 33.91 45.65 77.94
CA GLN A 153 35.22 45.12 77.56
C GLN A 153 36.17 45.04 78.77
N SER A 154 36.25 46.10 79.57
CA SER A 154 37.08 46.14 80.80
C SER A 154 36.62 45.10 81.85
N ARG A 155 35.31 44.90 82.02
CA ARG A 155 34.74 43.87 82.91
C ARG A 155 34.96 42.44 82.40
N MET A 156 34.87 42.20 81.10
CA MET A 156 35.20 40.88 80.52
C MET A 156 36.69 40.55 80.65
N LEU A 157 37.58 41.51 80.39
CA LEU A 157 39.03 41.33 80.54
C LEU A 157 39.42 41.04 82.00
N ARG A 158 38.82 41.74 82.98
CA ARG A 158 39.03 41.44 84.41
C ARG A 158 38.57 40.03 84.79
N ARG A 159 37.38 39.59 84.34
CA ARG A 159 36.89 38.23 84.60
C ARG A 159 37.74 37.15 83.92
N PHE A 160 38.28 37.42 82.73
CA PHE A 160 39.20 36.51 82.05
C PHE A 160 40.54 36.40 82.78
N ALA A 161 41.07 37.53 83.26
CA ALA A 161 42.29 37.57 84.07
C ALA A 161 42.12 36.85 85.42
N GLU A 162 40.96 36.96 86.06
CA GLU A 162 40.63 36.19 87.27
C GLU A 162 40.52 34.69 87.00
N ARG A 163 39.87 34.26 85.89
CA ARG A 163 39.81 32.84 85.50
C ARG A 163 41.19 32.25 85.21
N LEU A 164 42.06 32.99 84.53
CA LEU A 164 43.45 32.57 84.27
C LEU A 164 44.29 32.51 85.55
N LYS A 165 44.06 33.41 86.51
CA LYS A 165 44.66 33.33 87.84
C LYS A 165 44.16 32.11 88.62
N GLY A 166 42.88 31.78 88.52
CA GLY A 166 42.29 30.58 89.15
C GLY A 166 42.81 29.26 88.56
N LEU A 167 43.11 29.22 87.26
CA LEU A 167 43.70 28.05 86.58
C LEU A 167 45.21 27.87 86.80
N ARG A 168 45.91 28.92 87.27
CA ARG A 168 47.34 28.90 87.60
C ARG A 168 47.61 28.75 89.10
N ALA A 169 46.56 28.76 89.92
CA ALA A 169 46.60 28.65 91.38
C ALA A 169 46.14 27.27 91.90
N GLY A 170 45.96 26.29 91.01
CA GLY A 170 45.94 24.86 91.30
C GLY A 170 47.05 24.17 90.54
#